data_AF-A0A916DVF9-F1
#
_entry.id   AF-A0A916DVF9-F1
#
_cell.length_a   1.000
_cell.length_b   1.000
_cell.length_c   1.000
_cell.angle_alpha   90.00
_cell.angle_beta   90.00
_cell.angle_gamma   90.00
#
_symmetry.space_group_name_H-M   'P 1'
#
loop_
_entity.id
_entity.type
_entity.pdbx_description
1 polymer ?
#
loop_
_entity_poly.entity_id
_entity_poly.type
_entity_poly.pdbx_seq_one_letter_code
_entity_poly.pdbx_strand_id
1 'polypeptide(L)'
;MNEELFLLFSEINPESQSALNHAFKKSPKMILLIDFLKTTTPNFKTPKAINFVYKAEIKQVNYNKLINRFYKLRQQLIEWLYHYLKKTERYASKEEQSLNFIRYLVNKNQFKNALDKAIKLEKHCRKLNLFELLPGIINMMIYCRQCLFYGGEAALIEDENRLLEVISWNQTLQKMQYYHQRSYRAIEPDVYKEILTTVRKLIAPYKDQPRFALIYHYIAFSKGCMIQGRVKQSTNALVRHLNKMEGILEANPQMPIVFAQAHYAKLTQFKLLLLKAVFYFQRGQFNKSAQLLKQRDRIAIANPNLPFPISESEIRNTISMFIASKQYDAALKKWEQLIAFYKKHEQEDRLDFALVEKVNIFFFQYPKGRLKAHQELLAQLEAVDPNKPYIHLINVSKIWIKLILGKELTRHEIFQETELFKYYGLDAVLTYRLSKATSNNNKKDLQTIVKELYMLIDNKSNSLQVLYYKQFIEIANSYLR
;
A
#
# COMPACT_ATOMS: atom_id res chain seq x y z
N MET A 1 18.63 -35.97 0.05
CA MET A 1 19.33 -35.28 -1.05
C MET A 1 18.59 -35.28 -2.39
N ASN A 2 18.01 -36.40 -2.86
CA ASN A 2 17.19 -36.37 -4.10
C ASN A 2 15.83 -35.69 -3.87
N GLU A 3 15.20 -36.00 -2.75
CA GLU A 3 14.00 -35.31 -2.24
C GLU A 3 14.22 -33.81 -2.09
N GLU A 4 15.34 -33.41 -1.52
CA GLU A 4 15.72 -32.02 -1.40
C GLU A 4 15.93 -31.31 -2.75
N LEU A 5 16.59 -31.95 -3.72
CA LEU A 5 16.69 -31.40 -5.08
C LEU A 5 15.29 -31.19 -5.69
N PHE A 6 14.38 -32.14 -5.48
CA PHE A 6 13.01 -32.03 -5.95
C PHE A 6 12.26 -30.88 -5.26
N LEU A 7 12.35 -30.77 -3.94
CA LEU A 7 11.69 -29.72 -3.17
C LEU A 7 12.19 -28.33 -3.59
N LEU A 8 13.50 -28.15 -3.77
CA LEU A 8 14.05 -26.88 -4.28
C LEU A 8 13.59 -26.55 -5.70
N PHE A 9 13.47 -27.58 -6.52
CA PHE A 9 12.97 -27.40 -7.88
C PHE A 9 11.47 -27.08 -7.88
N SER A 10 10.66 -27.61 -6.96
CA SER A 10 9.23 -27.29 -6.89
C SER A 10 8.93 -25.86 -6.40
N GLU A 11 9.86 -25.23 -5.68
CA GLU A 11 9.72 -23.84 -5.22
C GLU A 11 9.95 -22.79 -6.33
N ILE A 12 10.41 -23.19 -7.53
CA ILE A 12 10.63 -22.24 -8.63
C ILE A 12 9.33 -21.99 -9.41
N ASN A 13 8.95 -20.71 -9.56
CA ASN A 13 7.80 -20.32 -10.36
C ASN A 13 8.04 -20.49 -11.88
N PRO A 14 7.00 -20.47 -12.74
CA PRO A 14 7.14 -20.68 -14.18
C PRO A 14 8.11 -19.69 -14.88
N GLU A 15 8.12 -18.42 -14.47
CA GLU A 15 9.08 -17.43 -14.98
C GLU A 15 10.54 -17.82 -14.65
N SER A 16 10.75 -18.42 -13.49
CA SER A 16 12.06 -18.88 -13.01
C SER A 16 12.54 -20.14 -13.70
N GLN A 17 11.64 -20.97 -14.23
CA GLN A 17 12.01 -22.11 -15.05
C GLN A 17 12.66 -21.68 -16.37
N SER A 18 12.21 -20.56 -16.96
CA SER A 18 12.84 -19.99 -18.16
C SER A 18 14.28 -19.54 -17.86
N ALA A 19 14.51 -18.88 -16.73
CA ALA A 19 15.85 -18.49 -16.29
C ALA A 19 16.77 -19.69 -15.99
N LEU A 20 16.23 -20.74 -15.37
CA LEU A 20 16.93 -22.00 -15.12
C LEU A 20 17.34 -22.70 -16.43
N ASN A 21 16.41 -22.82 -17.38
CA ASN A 21 16.69 -23.40 -18.70
C ASN A 21 17.73 -22.57 -19.48
N HIS A 22 17.65 -21.24 -19.42
CA HIS A 22 18.63 -20.37 -20.04
C HIS A 22 20.03 -20.50 -19.42
N ALA A 23 20.13 -20.57 -18.08
CA ALA A 23 21.40 -20.72 -17.37
C ALA A 23 22.13 -22.02 -17.72
N PHE A 24 21.38 -23.10 -17.94
CA PHE A 24 21.92 -24.42 -18.24
C PHE A 24 21.79 -24.87 -19.69
N LYS A 25 21.46 -23.95 -20.62
CA LYS A 25 21.26 -24.26 -22.06
C LYS A 25 22.44 -24.96 -22.73
N LYS A 26 23.67 -24.74 -22.22
CA LYS A 26 24.90 -25.36 -22.72
C LYS A 26 25.28 -26.67 -22.01
N SER A 27 24.46 -27.15 -21.06
CA SER A 27 24.70 -28.38 -20.30
C SER A 27 23.58 -29.40 -20.55
N PRO A 28 23.71 -30.25 -21.59
CA PRO A 28 22.65 -31.20 -21.99
C PRO A 28 22.21 -32.13 -20.86
N LYS A 29 23.16 -32.57 -20.01
CA LYS A 29 22.86 -33.44 -18.86
C LYS A 29 22.06 -32.72 -17.78
N MET A 30 22.31 -31.43 -17.57
CA MET A 30 21.55 -30.64 -16.61
C MET A 30 20.11 -30.45 -17.07
N ILE A 31 19.90 -30.20 -18.37
CA ILE A 31 18.54 -30.10 -18.95
C ILE A 31 17.78 -31.41 -18.74
N LEU A 32 18.41 -32.56 -19.02
CA LEU A 32 17.80 -33.87 -18.76
C LEU A 32 17.48 -34.10 -17.27
N LEU A 33 18.32 -33.60 -16.36
CA LEU A 33 18.02 -33.64 -14.92
C LEU A 33 16.81 -32.78 -14.57
N ILE A 34 16.71 -31.57 -15.14
CA ILE A 34 15.58 -30.66 -14.96
C ILE A 34 14.28 -31.30 -15.48
N ASP A 35 14.31 -31.89 -16.67
CA ASP A 35 13.13 -32.54 -17.26
C ASP A 35 12.71 -33.79 -16.47
N PHE A 36 13.67 -34.52 -15.92
CA PHE A 36 13.40 -35.60 -14.98
C PHE A 36 12.68 -35.09 -13.73
N LEU A 37 13.11 -33.96 -13.16
CA LEU A 37 12.48 -33.38 -11.98
C LEU A 37 11.03 -32.90 -12.23
N LYS A 38 10.70 -32.46 -13.45
CA LYS A 38 9.31 -32.08 -13.81
C LYS A 38 8.33 -33.25 -13.79
N THR A 39 8.81 -34.47 -14.00
CA THR A 39 7.99 -35.65 -14.25
C THR A 39 8.07 -36.71 -13.15
N THR A 40 8.86 -36.46 -12.12
CA THR A 40 9.12 -37.40 -11.02
C THR A 40 8.38 -37.01 -9.74
N THR A 41 8.49 -37.85 -8.71
CA THR A 41 7.97 -37.59 -7.36
C THR A 41 9.10 -37.27 -6.39
N PRO A 42 8.82 -36.65 -5.22
CA PRO A 42 9.86 -36.23 -4.26
C PRO A 42 10.86 -37.34 -3.90
N ASN A 43 10.41 -38.58 -3.71
CA ASN A 43 11.23 -39.68 -3.22
C ASN A 43 11.89 -40.54 -4.31
N PHE A 44 12.40 -39.92 -5.37
CA PHE A 44 12.99 -40.67 -6.48
C PHE A 44 14.35 -41.30 -6.14
N LYS A 45 14.54 -42.54 -6.60
CA LYS A 45 15.78 -43.31 -6.40
C LYS A 45 16.87 -42.85 -7.39
N THR A 46 18.11 -42.72 -6.91
CA THR A 46 19.28 -42.31 -7.71
C THR A 46 19.46 -43.14 -8.99
N PRO A 47 19.30 -44.49 -8.99
CA PRO A 47 19.38 -45.26 -10.22
C PRO A 47 18.38 -44.87 -11.30
N LYS A 48 17.17 -44.48 -10.91
CA LYS A 48 16.12 -44.03 -11.85
C LYS A 48 16.53 -42.72 -12.53
N ALA A 49 17.09 -41.79 -11.77
CA ALA A 49 17.58 -40.51 -12.31
C ALA A 49 18.80 -40.70 -13.21
N ILE A 50 19.75 -41.56 -12.84
CA ILE A 50 20.91 -41.90 -13.68
C ILE A 50 20.46 -42.55 -14.99
N ASN A 51 19.49 -43.47 -14.93
CA ASN A 51 18.96 -44.14 -16.10
C ASN A 51 18.27 -43.19 -17.08
N PHE A 52 17.70 -42.09 -16.58
CA PHE A 52 17.12 -41.03 -17.39
C PHE A 52 18.19 -40.11 -17.98
N VAL A 53 19.06 -39.54 -17.13
CA VAL A 53 20.04 -38.50 -17.52
C VAL A 53 21.20 -39.07 -18.37
N TYR A 54 21.61 -40.29 -18.09
CA TYR A 54 22.75 -40.95 -18.73
C TYR A 54 22.34 -42.14 -19.61
N LYS A 55 21.08 -42.21 -20.08
CA LYS A 55 20.53 -43.34 -20.87
C LYS A 55 21.47 -43.87 -21.96
N ALA A 56 22.11 -42.96 -22.70
CA ALA A 56 23.03 -43.30 -23.80
C ALA A 56 24.41 -43.84 -23.34
N GLU A 57 24.85 -43.51 -22.12
CA GLU A 57 26.19 -43.85 -21.60
C GLU A 57 26.21 -45.09 -20.71
N ILE A 58 25.04 -45.59 -20.28
CA ILE A 58 24.92 -46.70 -19.31
C ILE A 58 25.62 -47.99 -19.77
N LYS A 59 25.65 -48.24 -21.08
CA LYS A 59 26.29 -49.43 -21.66
C LYS A 59 27.80 -49.26 -21.88
N GLN A 60 28.32 -48.03 -21.85
CA GLN A 60 29.69 -47.70 -22.26
C GLN A 60 30.56 -47.22 -21.09
N VAL A 61 29.94 -46.71 -20.02
CA VAL A 61 30.64 -46.12 -18.89
C VAL A 61 30.31 -46.90 -17.63
N ASN A 62 31.33 -47.23 -16.83
CA ASN A 62 31.15 -47.88 -15.54
C ASN A 62 30.15 -47.10 -14.67
N TYR A 63 29.16 -47.83 -14.14
CA TYR A 63 28.04 -47.26 -13.40
C TYR A 63 28.47 -46.41 -12.19
N ASN A 64 29.52 -46.80 -11.47
CA ASN A 64 30.05 -46.03 -10.34
C ASN A 64 30.58 -44.66 -10.77
N LYS A 65 31.15 -44.55 -11.99
CA LYS A 65 31.54 -43.25 -12.56
C LYS A 65 30.31 -42.40 -12.88
N LEU A 66 29.21 -43.00 -13.36
CA LEU A 66 27.96 -42.29 -13.63
C LEU A 66 27.28 -41.80 -12.34
N ILE A 67 27.34 -42.57 -11.26
CA ILE A 67 26.89 -42.14 -9.92
C ILE A 67 27.64 -40.87 -9.48
N ASN A 68 28.96 -40.89 -9.55
CA ASN A 68 29.78 -39.75 -9.13
C ASN A 68 29.53 -38.50 -9.98
N ARG A 69 29.37 -38.67 -11.31
CA ARG A 69 29.00 -37.57 -12.23
C ARG A 69 27.61 -37.03 -11.90
N PHE A 70 26.64 -37.89 -11.61
CA PHE A 70 25.31 -37.50 -11.20
C PHE A 70 25.32 -36.70 -9.89
N TYR A 71 26.12 -37.11 -8.89
CA TYR A 71 26.23 -36.36 -7.64
C TYR A 71 26.80 -34.96 -7.83
N LYS A 72 27.81 -34.79 -8.70
CA LYS A 72 28.33 -33.46 -9.07
C LYS A 72 27.28 -32.62 -9.78
N LEU A 73 26.55 -33.21 -10.72
CA LEU A 73 25.49 -32.53 -11.47
C LEU A 73 24.34 -32.08 -10.54
N ARG A 74 23.89 -32.96 -9.64
CA ARG A 74 22.90 -32.65 -8.61
C ARG A 74 23.37 -31.50 -7.71
N GLN A 75 24.61 -31.55 -7.23
CA GLN A 75 25.16 -30.52 -6.35
C GLN A 75 25.22 -29.15 -7.04
N GLN A 76 25.65 -29.10 -8.30
CA GLN A 76 25.68 -27.87 -9.10
C GLN A 76 24.28 -27.27 -9.31
N LEU A 77 23.26 -28.10 -9.56
CA LEU A 77 21.87 -27.64 -9.68
C LEU A 77 21.35 -27.08 -8.36
N ILE A 78 21.62 -27.79 -7.26
CA ILE A 78 21.25 -27.37 -5.91
C ILE A 78 21.86 -26.00 -5.58
N GLU A 79 23.17 -25.83 -5.77
CA GLU A 79 23.87 -24.55 -5.51
C GLU A 79 23.31 -23.41 -6.34
N TRP A 80 23.00 -23.66 -7.61
CA TRP A 80 22.37 -22.66 -8.47
C TRP A 80 20.96 -22.30 -7.98
N LEU A 81 20.12 -23.29 -7.66
CA LEU A 81 18.77 -23.07 -7.15
C LEU A 81 18.81 -22.25 -5.86
N TYR A 82 19.77 -22.50 -4.96
CA TYR A 82 19.98 -21.67 -3.78
C TYR A 82 20.36 -20.23 -4.10
N HIS A 83 21.34 -20.04 -4.98
CA HIS A 83 21.74 -18.69 -5.40
C HIS A 83 20.62 -17.93 -6.10
N TYR A 84 19.77 -18.65 -6.82
CA TYR A 84 18.66 -18.10 -7.56
C TYR A 84 17.48 -17.74 -6.65
N LEU A 85 17.03 -18.66 -5.78
CA LEU A 85 15.98 -18.40 -4.78
C LEU A 85 16.35 -17.23 -3.86
N LYS A 86 17.63 -17.10 -3.48
CA LYS A 86 18.15 -15.93 -2.75
C LYS A 86 17.95 -14.60 -3.48
N LYS A 87 17.86 -14.61 -4.82
CA LYS A 87 17.69 -13.41 -5.66
C LYS A 87 16.24 -13.17 -6.09
N THR A 88 15.36 -14.16 -6.00
CA THR A 88 14.02 -14.11 -6.63
C THR A 88 12.83 -14.04 -5.68
N GLU A 89 13.02 -14.12 -4.36
CA GLU A 89 11.97 -13.75 -3.41
C GLU A 89 11.75 -12.22 -3.44
N ARG A 90 10.96 -11.74 -4.42
CA ARG A 90 10.59 -10.32 -4.57
C ARG A 90 9.82 -9.76 -3.36
N TYR A 91 9.39 -10.62 -2.44
CA TYR A 91 8.51 -10.27 -1.31
C TYR A 91 9.17 -10.43 0.07
N ALA A 92 10.27 -11.18 0.19
CA ALA A 92 10.95 -11.43 1.46
C ALA A 92 12.03 -10.38 1.76
N SER A 93 12.25 -10.10 3.05
CA SER A 93 13.38 -9.26 3.48
C SER A 93 14.72 -10.01 3.34
N LYS A 94 15.85 -9.28 3.34
CA LYS A 94 17.18 -9.92 3.30
C LYS A 94 17.41 -10.82 4.53
N GLU A 95 16.82 -10.42 5.65
CA GLU A 95 16.86 -11.12 6.92
C GLU A 95 16.04 -12.42 6.87
N GLU A 96 14.86 -12.37 6.26
CA GLU A 96 14.02 -13.56 6.03
C GLU A 96 14.68 -14.55 5.07
N GLN A 97 15.27 -14.06 3.97
CA GLN A 97 16.10 -14.89 3.08
C GLN A 97 17.27 -15.54 3.82
N SER A 98 17.87 -14.83 4.78
CA SER A 98 18.97 -15.36 5.61
C SER A 98 18.49 -16.44 6.56
N LEU A 99 17.28 -16.29 7.14
CA LEU A 99 16.65 -17.34 7.95
C LEU A 99 16.32 -18.57 7.10
N ASN A 100 15.78 -18.40 5.89
CA ASN A 100 15.53 -19.50 4.96
C ASN A 100 16.82 -20.24 4.59
N PHE A 101 17.94 -19.51 4.42
CA PHE A 101 19.24 -20.12 4.21
C PHE A 101 19.77 -20.87 5.44
N ILE A 102 19.50 -20.41 6.66
CA ILE A 102 19.85 -21.16 7.89
C ILE A 102 19.05 -22.46 7.96
N ARG A 103 17.73 -22.41 7.72
CA ARG A 103 16.87 -23.62 7.65
C ARG A 103 17.42 -24.62 6.65
N TYR A 104 17.91 -24.14 5.51
CA TYR A 104 18.60 -24.99 4.56
C TYR A 104 19.84 -25.70 5.14
N LEU A 105 20.75 -24.95 5.76
CA LEU A 105 21.97 -25.52 6.35
C LEU A 105 21.65 -26.57 7.42
N VAL A 106 20.57 -26.35 8.19
CA VAL A 106 20.04 -27.33 9.14
C VAL A 106 19.61 -28.61 8.43
N ASN A 107 18.80 -28.49 7.37
CA ASN A 107 18.36 -29.65 6.56
C ASN A 107 19.53 -30.40 5.88
N LYS A 108 20.69 -29.73 5.75
CA LYS A 108 21.96 -30.31 5.25
C LYS A 108 22.82 -30.96 6.31
N ASN A 109 22.37 -30.99 7.56
CA ASN A 109 23.17 -31.38 8.72
C ASN A 109 24.44 -30.53 8.90
N GLN A 110 24.47 -29.31 8.33
CA GLN A 110 25.57 -28.36 8.49
C GLN A 110 25.36 -27.48 9.73
N PHE A 111 25.15 -28.12 10.88
CA PHE A 111 24.67 -27.47 12.10
C PHE A 111 25.60 -26.38 12.64
N LYS A 112 26.93 -26.56 12.55
CA LYS A 112 27.89 -25.54 12.99
C LYS A 112 27.77 -24.25 12.16
N ASN A 113 27.72 -24.39 10.84
CA ASN A 113 27.56 -23.25 9.93
C ASN A 113 26.19 -22.57 10.10
N ALA A 114 25.14 -23.36 10.33
CA ALA A 114 23.80 -22.87 10.61
C ALA A 114 23.77 -22.05 11.92
N LEU A 115 24.36 -22.57 12.99
CA LEU A 115 24.44 -21.92 14.31
C LEU A 115 25.19 -20.59 14.24
N ASP A 116 26.38 -20.57 13.62
CA ASP A 116 27.18 -19.34 13.48
C ASP A 116 26.43 -18.24 12.72
N LYS A 117 25.66 -18.61 11.70
CA LYS A 117 24.83 -17.68 10.93
C LYS A 117 23.59 -17.25 11.71
N ALA A 118 22.96 -18.15 12.45
CA ALA A 118 21.79 -17.84 13.27
C ALA A 118 22.13 -16.84 14.38
N ILE A 119 23.26 -17.02 15.07
CA ILE A 119 23.74 -16.07 16.10
C ILE A 119 23.97 -14.68 15.51
N LYS A 120 24.59 -14.59 14.32
CA LYS A 120 24.81 -13.32 13.62
C LYS A 120 23.50 -12.67 13.20
N LEU A 121 22.57 -13.45 12.68
CA LEU A 121 21.26 -12.97 12.23
C LEU A 121 20.40 -12.51 13.42
N GLU A 122 20.44 -13.22 14.55
CA GLU A 122 19.73 -12.86 15.78
C GLU A 122 20.14 -11.48 16.29
N LYS A 123 21.46 -11.23 16.42
CA LYS A 123 22.01 -9.93 16.84
C LYS A 123 21.59 -8.82 15.88
N HIS A 124 21.65 -9.08 14.58
CA HIS A 124 21.24 -8.13 13.54
C HIS A 124 19.74 -7.82 13.62
N CYS A 125 18.89 -8.83 13.74
CA CYS A 125 17.45 -8.68 13.88
C CYS A 125 17.07 -7.93 15.17
N ARG A 126 17.73 -8.18 16.31
CA ARG A 126 17.50 -7.40 17.53
C ARG A 126 17.87 -5.94 17.35
N LYS A 127 19.02 -5.65 16.74
CA LYS A 127 19.45 -4.27 16.44
C LYS A 127 18.43 -3.52 15.55
N LEU A 128 17.89 -4.21 14.55
CA LEU A 128 16.86 -3.66 13.65
C LEU A 128 15.44 -3.76 14.20
N ASN A 129 15.26 -4.28 15.41
CA ASN A 129 13.99 -4.56 16.05
C ASN A 129 13.07 -5.49 15.23
N LEU A 130 13.59 -6.48 14.47
CA LEU A 130 12.83 -7.42 13.62
C LEU A 130 12.29 -8.62 14.41
N PHE A 131 11.35 -8.36 15.33
CA PHE A 131 10.87 -9.35 16.31
C PHE A 131 10.09 -10.53 15.72
N GLU A 132 9.46 -10.39 14.56
CA GLU A 132 8.74 -11.46 13.87
C GLU A 132 9.65 -12.59 13.36
N LEU A 133 10.93 -12.30 13.13
CA LEU A 133 11.90 -13.30 12.67
C LEU A 133 12.58 -14.03 13.84
N LEU A 134 12.63 -13.41 15.02
CA LEU A 134 13.37 -13.92 16.18
C LEU A 134 12.92 -15.32 16.64
N PRO A 135 11.61 -15.66 16.72
CA PRO A 135 11.20 -17.01 17.11
C PRO A 135 11.78 -18.09 16.18
N GLY A 136 11.74 -17.85 14.87
CA GLY A 136 12.30 -18.77 13.88
C GLY A 136 13.81 -18.91 13.99
N ILE A 137 14.52 -17.80 14.26
CA ILE A 137 15.98 -17.81 14.41
C ILE A 137 16.41 -18.56 15.68
N ILE A 138 15.81 -18.24 16.82
CA ILE A 138 16.16 -18.87 18.11
C ILE A 138 15.82 -20.36 18.10
N ASN A 139 14.69 -20.75 17.49
CA ASN A 139 14.35 -22.17 17.33
C ASN A 139 15.42 -22.94 16.51
N MET A 140 15.98 -22.31 15.47
CA MET A 140 17.10 -22.92 14.71
C MET A 140 18.38 -23.00 15.54
N MET A 141 18.66 -22.02 16.41
CA MET A 141 19.81 -22.06 17.33
C MET A 141 19.71 -23.22 18.31
N ILE A 142 18.56 -23.38 18.97
CA ILE A 142 18.28 -24.48 19.91
C ILE A 142 18.52 -25.81 19.22
N TYR A 143 17.87 -26.02 18.07
CA TYR A 143 18.01 -27.26 17.32
C TYR A 143 19.47 -27.57 16.94
N CYS A 144 20.21 -26.57 16.45
CA CYS A 144 21.62 -26.76 16.10
C CYS A 144 22.48 -27.10 17.33
N ARG A 145 22.24 -26.48 18.48
CA ARG A 145 22.97 -26.79 19.73
C ARG A 145 22.69 -28.21 20.21
N GLN A 146 21.43 -28.65 20.14
CA GLN A 146 21.04 -30.02 20.45
C GLN A 146 21.78 -31.02 19.55
N CYS A 147 21.79 -30.80 18.23
CA CYS A 147 22.50 -31.68 17.29
C CYS A 147 24.02 -31.68 17.46
N LEU A 148 24.61 -30.57 17.93
CA LEU A 148 26.05 -30.44 18.15
C LEU A 148 26.49 -30.82 19.56
N PHE A 149 25.55 -31.11 20.48
CA PHE A 149 25.80 -31.22 21.93
C PHE A 149 26.60 -30.03 22.49
N TYR A 150 26.34 -28.82 21.97
CA TYR A 150 27.18 -27.64 22.20
C TYR A 150 26.63 -26.74 23.31
N GLY A 151 27.42 -26.52 24.36
CA GLY A 151 27.10 -25.60 25.48
C GLY A 151 26.36 -26.24 26.66
N GLY A 152 26.00 -27.52 26.57
CA GLY A 152 25.30 -28.24 27.64
C GLY A 152 23.87 -27.75 27.89
N GLU A 153 23.26 -28.28 28.96
CA GLU A 153 21.86 -28.04 29.33
C GLU A 153 21.58 -26.56 29.67
N ALA A 154 22.51 -25.90 30.37
CA ALA A 154 22.35 -24.49 30.76
C ALA A 154 22.19 -23.55 29.55
N ALA A 155 22.97 -23.77 28.48
CA ALA A 155 22.86 -22.96 27.26
C ALA A 155 21.54 -23.20 26.51
N LEU A 156 20.99 -24.41 26.58
CA LEU A 156 19.69 -24.74 25.99
C LEU A 156 18.55 -24.09 26.77
N ILE A 157 18.57 -24.17 28.10
CA ILE A 157 17.58 -23.52 28.97
C ILE A 157 17.58 -22.00 28.76
N GLU A 158 18.76 -21.38 28.61
CA GLU A 158 18.85 -19.93 28.30
C GLU A 158 18.19 -19.60 26.95
N ASP A 159 18.49 -20.36 25.89
CA ASP A 159 17.90 -20.13 24.58
C ASP A 159 16.38 -20.41 24.57
N GLU A 160 15.89 -21.39 25.35
CA GLU A 160 14.46 -21.67 25.52
C GLU A 160 13.71 -20.52 26.23
N ASN A 161 14.29 -19.99 27.31
CA ASN A 161 13.75 -18.82 27.99
C ASN A 161 13.67 -17.60 27.05
N ARG A 162 14.72 -17.39 26.25
CA ARG A 162 14.74 -16.35 25.21
C ARG A 162 13.71 -16.61 24.11
N LEU A 163 13.45 -17.87 23.75
CA LEU A 163 12.42 -18.23 22.78
C LEU A 163 11.02 -17.83 23.28
N LEU A 164 10.70 -18.14 24.54
CA LEU A 164 9.42 -17.76 25.16
C LEU A 164 9.23 -16.23 25.18
N GLU A 165 10.28 -15.47 25.49
CA GLU A 165 10.27 -14.01 25.44
C GLU A 165 9.91 -13.51 24.03
N VAL A 166 10.62 -13.96 22.99
CA VAL A 166 10.40 -13.46 21.62
C VAL A 166 9.08 -13.94 21.02
N ILE A 167 8.55 -15.10 21.45
CA ILE A 167 7.19 -15.54 21.11
C ILE A 167 6.17 -14.54 21.66
N SER A 168 6.32 -14.12 22.92
CA SER A 168 5.44 -13.12 23.53
C SER A 168 5.48 -11.78 22.80
N TRP A 169 6.67 -11.34 22.36
CA TRP A 169 6.83 -10.15 21.52
C TRP A 169 6.09 -10.29 20.18
N ASN A 170 6.28 -11.40 19.48
CA ASN A 170 5.63 -11.64 18.19
C ASN A 170 4.09 -11.69 18.33
N GLN A 171 3.57 -12.37 19.35
CA GLN A 171 2.12 -12.39 19.63
C GLN A 171 1.58 -10.99 19.91
N THR A 172 2.32 -10.17 20.65
CA THR A 172 1.92 -8.78 20.92
C THR A 172 1.92 -7.95 19.64
N LEU A 173 2.92 -8.10 18.77
CA LEU A 173 2.93 -7.44 17.46
C LEU A 173 1.76 -7.86 16.58
N GLN A 174 1.40 -9.14 16.54
CA GLN A 174 0.24 -9.63 15.80
C GLN A 174 -1.08 -9.04 16.32
N LYS A 175 -1.25 -8.93 17.64
CA LYS A 175 -2.41 -8.23 18.24
C LYS A 175 -2.44 -6.76 17.84
N MET A 176 -1.29 -6.09 17.83
CA MET A 176 -1.17 -4.70 17.39
C MET A 176 -1.51 -4.52 15.91
N GLN A 177 -1.12 -5.47 15.07
CA GLN A 177 -1.51 -5.51 13.65
C GLN A 177 -3.02 -5.57 13.48
N TYR A 178 -3.72 -6.38 14.26
CA TYR A 178 -5.17 -6.45 14.21
C TYR A 178 -5.82 -5.07 14.46
N TYR A 179 -5.35 -4.36 15.49
CA TYR A 179 -5.84 -2.99 15.77
C TYR A 179 -5.48 -2.01 14.67
N HIS A 180 -4.31 -2.15 14.05
CA HIS A 180 -4.02 -1.41 12.82
C HIS A 180 -5.05 -1.78 11.75
N GLN A 181 -5.20 -3.04 11.34
CA GLN A 181 -5.97 -3.44 10.15
C GLN A 181 -7.46 -3.13 10.22
N ARG A 182 -8.06 -3.03 11.42
CA ARG A 182 -9.41 -2.48 11.64
C ARG A 182 -9.60 -1.00 11.17
N SER A 183 -8.67 -0.39 10.41
CA SER A 183 -8.50 1.06 10.21
C SER A 183 -9.23 1.74 9.07
N TYR A 184 -9.83 1.02 8.14
CA TYR A 184 -10.30 1.68 6.91
C TYR A 184 -11.73 2.20 6.97
N ARG A 185 -12.39 2.13 8.14
CA ARG A 185 -13.71 2.72 8.35
C ARG A 185 -13.58 4.00 9.16
N ALA A 186 -14.48 4.95 8.89
CA ALA A 186 -14.67 6.10 9.76
C ALA A 186 -14.94 5.61 11.20
N ILE A 187 -14.25 6.20 12.17
CA ILE A 187 -14.27 5.71 13.56
C ILE A 187 -14.94 6.74 14.45
N GLU A 188 -15.89 6.28 15.25
CA GLU A 188 -16.50 7.11 16.28
C GLU A 188 -15.49 7.42 17.40
N PRO A 189 -15.59 8.59 18.05
CA PRO A 189 -14.64 8.99 19.10
C PRO A 189 -14.46 7.97 20.22
N ASP A 190 -15.51 7.25 20.61
CA ASP A 190 -15.43 6.30 21.73
C ASP A 190 -14.74 4.98 21.32
N VAL A 191 -14.98 4.51 20.10
CA VAL A 191 -14.22 3.39 19.51
C VAL A 191 -12.73 3.74 19.41
N TYR A 192 -12.39 4.99 19.07
CA TYR A 192 -10.98 5.43 19.07
C TYR A 192 -10.35 5.35 20.47
N LYS A 193 -11.04 5.83 21.51
CA LYS A 193 -10.55 5.76 22.91
C LYS A 193 -10.37 4.32 23.37
N GLU A 194 -11.30 3.43 23.02
CA GLU A 194 -11.22 2.00 23.36
C GLU A 194 -10.00 1.33 22.71
N ILE A 195 -9.77 1.58 21.42
CA ILE A 195 -8.60 1.10 20.70
C ILE A 195 -7.32 1.59 21.40
N LEU A 196 -7.22 2.89 21.71
CA LEU A 196 -6.04 3.43 22.36
C LEU A 196 -5.80 2.85 23.75
N THR A 197 -6.86 2.64 24.52
CA THR A 197 -6.77 2.07 25.87
C THR A 197 -6.26 0.64 25.81
N THR A 198 -6.82 -0.15 24.90
CA THR A 198 -6.41 -1.55 24.72
C THR A 198 -4.98 -1.67 24.22
N VAL A 199 -4.64 -0.88 23.20
CA VAL A 199 -3.28 -0.85 22.66
C VAL A 199 -2.26 -0.40 23.73
N ARG A 200 -2.59 0.62 24.54
CA ARG A 200 -1.71 1.08 25.62
C ARG A 200 -1.45 -0.03 26.66
N LYS A 201 -2.47 -0.81 27.01
CA LYS A 201 -2.32 -1.98 27.91
C LYS A 201 -1.40 -3.04 27.29
N LEU A 202 -1.56 -3.32 25.99
CA LEU A 202 -0.74 -4.30 25.28
C LEU A 202 0.75 -3.92 25.23
N ILE A 203 1.07 -2.63 25.06
CA ILE A 203 2.47 -2.18 24.97
C ILE A 203 3.13 -1.89 26.31
N ALA A 204 2.37 -1.84 27.41
CA ALA A 204 2.90 -1.47 28.72
C ALA A 204 4.10 -2.32 29.18
N PRO A 205 4.13 -3.65 28.97
CA PRO A 205 5.30 -4.48 29.31
C PRO A 205 6.53 -4.23 28.42
N TYR A 206 6.36 -3.58 27.27
CA TYR A 206 7.38 -3.44 26.23
C TYR A 206 7.70 -1.96 25.90
N LYS A 207 7.40 -1.05 26.83
CA LYS A 207 7.55 0.40 26.64
C LYS A 207 8.99 0.83 26.28
N ASP A 208 9.97 0.06 26.73
CA ASP A 208 11.40 0.33 26.54
C ASP A 208 11.90 -0.13 25.15
N GLN A 209 11.08 -0.90 24.42
CA GLN A 209 11.38 -1.36 23.08
C GLN A 209 10.85 -0.35 22.04
N PRO A 210 11.71 0.29 21.23
CA PRO A 210 11.32 1.41 20.38
C PRO A 210 10.28 1.02 19.32
N ARG A 211 10.28 -0.23 18.84
CA ARG A 211 9.28 -0.70 17.87
C ARG A 211 7.86 -0.75 18.44
N PHE A 212 7.67 -1.12 19.71
CA PHE A 212 6.35 -1.14 20.33
C PHE A 212 5.80 0.28 20.55
N ALA A 213 6.68 1.22 20.93
CA ALA A 213 6.33 2.64 20.99
C ALA A 213 5.98 3.21 19.61
N LEU A 214 6.75 2.84 18.58
CA LEU A 214 6.52 3.25 17.19
C LEU A 214 5.12 2.84 16.71
N ILE A 215 4.79 1.55 16.81
CA ILE A 215 3.49 1.03 16.35
C ILE A 215 2.32 1.61 17.15
N TYR A 216 2.50 1.88 18.45
CA TYR A 216 1.49 2.57 19.26
C TYR A 216 1.19 3.97 18.71
N HIS A 217 2.24 4.78 18.52
CA HIS A 217 2.07 6.14 18.02
C HIS A 217 1.55 6.16 16.58
N TYR A 218 1.96 5.20 15.76
CA TYR A 218 1.41 5.04 14.42
C TYR A 218 -0.07 4.68 14.42
N ILE A 219 -0.52 3.73 15.26
CA ILE A 219 -1.95 3.42 15.43
C ILE A 219 -2.70 4.64 15.95
N ALA A 220 -2.18 5.32 16.97
CA ALA A 220 -2.84 6.47 17.56
C ALA A 220 -3.00 7.64 16.59
N PHE A 221 -1.97 7.91 15.79
CA PHE A 221 -2.00 8.93 14.75
C PHE A 221 -2.91 8.54 13.59
N SER A 222 -2.75 7.34 13.03
CA SER A 222 -3.52 6.87 11.88
C SER A 222 -5.02 6.82 12.14
N LYS A 223 -5.43 6.27 13.29
CA LYS A 223 -6.84 6.20 13.69
C LYS A 223 -7.38 7.58 14.03
N GLY A 224 -6.57 8.40 14.67
CA GLY A 224 -6.96 9.75 15.05
C GLY A 224 -7.23 10.66 13.84
N CYS A 225 -6.52 10.45 12.73
CA CYS A 225 -6.79 11.13 11.46
C CYS A 225 -8.13 10.73 10.81
N MET A 226 -8.72 9.60 11.22
CA MET A 226 -9.97 9.04 10.67
C MET A 226 -11.20 9.31 11.54
N ILE A 227 -11.06 10.06 12.64
CA ILE A 227 -12.19 10.44 13.51
C ILE A 227 -13.03 11.51 12.80
N GLN A 228 -14.28 11.20 12.48
CA GLN A 228 -15.18 12.12 11.79
C GLN A 228 -15.37 13.42 12.56
N GLY A 229 -15.24 14.55 11.86
CA GLY A 229 -15.59 15.89 12.38
C GLY A 229 -14.71 16.44 13.51
N ARG A 230 -13.75 15.67 14.05
CA ARG A 230 -12.99 16.04 15.27
C ARG A 230 -11.48 16.11 15.13
N VAL A 231 -10.91 15.95 13.93
CA VAL A 231 -9.45 16.14 13.72
C VAL A 231 -9.00 17.52 14.22
N LYS A 232 -9.83 18.56 14.07
CA LYS A 232 -9.58 19.90 14.64
C LYS A 232 -9.50 19.90 16.17
N GLN A 233 -10.32 19.10 16.86
CA GLN A 233 -10.37 19.02 18.33
C GLN A 233 -9.22 18.18 18.91
N SER A 234 -8.74 17.17 18.20
CA SER A 234 -7.65 16.29 18.63
C SER A 234 -6.27 16.68 18.09
N THR A 235 -6.15 17.81 17.38
CA THR A 235 -4.95 18.21 16.63
C THR A 235 -3.68 18.15 17.48
N ASN A 236 -3.68 18.68 18.71
CA ASN A 236 -2.48 18.69 19.56
C ASN A 236 -2.03 17.28 19.96
N ALA A 237 -2.97 16.38 20.24
CA ALA A 237 -2.63 14.99 20.55
C ALA A 237 -2.05 14.27 19.33
N LEU A 238 -2.62 14.50 18.15
CA LEU A 238 -2.12 13.90 16.90
C LEU A 238 -0.74 14.41 16.52
N VAL A 239 -0.46 15.71 16.72
CA VAL A 239 0.89 16.27 16.52
C VAL A 239 1.89 15.60 17.47
N ARG A 240 1.55 15.41 18.74
CA ARG A 240 2.45 14.70 19.68
C ARG A 240 2.76 13.27 19.23
N HIS A 241 1.75 12.53 18.79
CA HIS A 241 1.95 11.18 18.25
C HIS A 241 2.78 11.18 16.97
N LEU A 242 2.54 12.14 16.07
CA LEU A 242 3.32 12.31 14.85
C LEU A 242 4.79 12.59 15.16
N ASN A 243 5.07 13.58 16.01
CA ASN A 243 6.43 13.98 16.36
C ASN A 243 7.19 12.83 17.04
N LYS A 244 6.52 12.10 17.96
CA LYS A 244 7.16 10.96 18.64
C LYS A 244 7.45 9.81 17.68
N MET A 245 6.55 9.52 16.75
CA MET A 245 6.77 8.55 15.68
C MET A 245 7.93 8.96 14.77
N GLU A 246 8.01 10.23 14.36
CA GLU A 246 9.09 10.75 13.52
C GLU A 246 10.44 10.66 14.22
N GLY A 247 10.54 11.07 15.49
CA GLY A 247 11.79 10.96 16.25
C GLY A 247 12.26 9.51 16.42
N ILE A 248 11.33 8.56 16.60
CA ILE A 248 11.70 7.13 16.66
C ILE A 248 12.21 6.63 15.31
N LEU A 249 11.56 7.01 14.19
CA LEU A 249 11.98 6.61 12.84
C LEU A 249 13.30 7.26 12.42
N GLU A 250 13.55 8.49 12.85
CA GLU A 250 14.83 9.19 12.61
C GLU A 250 15.98 8.49 13.34
N ALA A 251 15.77 8.10 14.60
CA ALA A 251 16.75 7.31 15.36
C ALA A 251 16.90 5.86 14.84
N ASN A 252 15.88 5.32 14.15
CA ASN A 252 15.83 3.93 13.69
C ASN A 252 15.31 3.82 12.24
N PRO A 253 16.06 4.29 11.23
CA PRO A 253 15.57 4.43 9.85
C PRO A 253 15.29 3.09 9.14
N GLN A 254 15.85 2.00 9.65
CA GLN A 254 15.65 0.63 9.16
C GLN A 254 14.71 -0.16 10.07
N MET A 255 13.86 0.50 10.88
CA MET A 255 12.87 -0.20 11.68
C MET A 255 11.52 -0.26 10.95
N PRO A 256 10.91 -1.44 10.78
CA PRO A 256 9.56 -1.53 10.25
C PRO A 256 8.53 -1.04 11.28
N ILE A 257 7.49 -0.33 10.82
CA ILE A 257 6.38 0.07 11.71
C ILE A 257 5.56 -1.15 12.15
N VAL A 258 5.21 -2.03 11.22
CA VAL A 258 4.29 -3.16 11.48
C VAL A 258 4.99 -4.49 11.30
N PHE A 259 5.39 -4.83 10.07
CA PHE A 259 6.20 -6.02 9.74
C PHE A 259 7.34 -5.68 8.79
N ALA A 260 8.40 -6.46 8.91
CA ALA A 260 9.47 -6.62 7.96
C ALA A 260 8.89 -7.26 6.70
N GLN A 261 8.90 -6.50 5.62
CA GLN A 261 8.58 -6.95 4.27
C GLN A 261 9.66 -6.43 3.33
N ALA A 262 9.78 -6.96 2.12
CA ALA A 262 10.69 -6.40 1.15
C ALA A 262 10.53 -4.87 1.04
N HIS A 263 11.65 -4.14 1.14
CA HIS A 263 11.70 -2.68 1.03
C HIS A 263 10.84 -1.91 2.07
N TYR A 264 10.63 -2.48 3.26
CA TYR A 264 9.77 -1.87 4.30
C TYR A 264 10.11 -0.42 4.62
N ALA A 265 11.38 0.01 4.60
CA ALA A 265 11.76 1.39 4.90
C ALA A 265 11.14 2.38 3.90
N LYS A 266 11.24 2.10 2.60
CA LYS A 266 10.66 2.93 1.53
C LYS A 266 9.13 2.87 1.52
N LEU A 267 8.57 1.67 1.69
CA LEU A 267 7.12 1.49 1.73
C LEU A 267 6.48 2.16 2.95
N THR A 268 7.18 2.16 4.08
CA THR A 268 6.78 2.86 5.31
C THR A 268 6.73 4.36 5.08
N GLN A 269 7.80 4.95 4.54
CA GLN A 269 7.84 6.38 4.23
C GLN A 269 6.74 6.77 3.24
N PHE A 270 6.54 5.97 2.21
CA PHE A 270 5.50 6.18 1.20
C PHE A 270 4.07 6.18 1.80
N LYS A 271 3.76 5.23 2.69
CA LYS A 271 2.46 5.17 3.40
C LYS A 271 2.30 6.33 4.38
N LEU A 272 3.35 6.68 5.11
CA LEU A 272 3.32 7.75 6.10
C LEU A 272 3.08 9.13 5.47
N LEU A 273 3.64 9.39 4.28
CA LEU A 273 3.40 10.64 3.56
C LEU A 273 1.92 10.84 3.18
N LEU A 274 1.22 9.78 2.76
CA LEU A 274 -0.21 9.84 2.50
C LEU A 274 -0.99 10.17 3.78
N LEU A 275 -0.68 9.50 4.88
CA LEU A 275 -1.36 9.74 6.15
C LEU A 275 -1.14 11.17 6.67
N LYS A 276 0.09 11.68 6.55
CA LYS A 276 0.39 13.09 6.85
C LYS A 276 -0.39 14.03 5.93
N ALA A 277 -0.50 13.71 4.63
CA ALA A 277 -1.28 14.51 3.70
C ALA A 277 -2.76 14.58 4.09
N VAL A 278 -3.36 13.46 4.51
CA VAL A 278 -4.73 13.41 5.07
C VAL A 278 -4.82 14.30 6.32
N PHE A 279 -3.89 14.15 7.27
CA PHE A 279 -3.87 14.95 8.50
C PHE A 279 -3.86 16.46 8.22
N TYR A 280 -2.97 16.93 7.34
CA TYR A 280 -2.88 18.34 7.00
C TYR A 280 -4.07 18.83 6.18
N PHE A 281 -4.64 17.99 5.32
CA PHE A 281 -5.87 18.31 4.58
C PHE A 281 -7.04 18.56 5.52
N GLN A 282 -7.25 17.70 6.51
CA GLN A 282 -8.32 17.83 7.52
C GLN A 282 -8.15 19.09 8.40
N ARG A 283 -6.92 19.62 8.50
CA ARG A 283 -6.61 20.89 9.17
C ARG A 283 -6.74 22.13 8.28
N GLY A 284 -7.18 21.96 7.03
CA GLY A 284 -7.25 23.05 6.05
C GLY A 284 -5.88 23.50 5.51
N GLN A 285 -4.79 22.78 5.82
CA GLN A 285 -3.45 23.08 5.34
C GLN A 285 -3.19 22.42 3.98
N PHE A 286 -4.00 22.79 2.98
CA PHE A 286 -4.05 22.13 1.67
C PHE A 286 -2.71 22.14 0.94
N ASN A 287 -1.96 23.25 0.99
CA ASN A 287 -0.64 23.34 0.36
C ASN A 287 0.37 22.36 0.97
N LYS A 288 0.36 22.20 2.30
CA LYS A 288 1.24 21.25 2.98
C LYS A 288 0.88 19.80 2.64
N SER A 289 -0.42 19.51 2.58
CA SER A 289 -0.93 18.20 2.13
C SER A 289 -0.44 17.87 0.72
N ALA A 290 -0.61 18.78 -0.24
CA ALA A 290 -0.17 18.58 -1.61
C ALA A 290 1.36 18.44 -1.75
N GLN A 291 2.14 19.16 -0.95
CA GLN A 291 3.61 18.99 -0.91
C GLN A 291 4.00 17.57 -0.50
N LEU A 292 3.34 17.00 0.51
CA LEU A 292 3.60 15.63 0.97
C LEU A 292 3.21 14.59 -0.08
N LEU A 293 2.11 14.80 -0.81
CA LEU A 293 1.71 13.95 -1.94
C LEU A 293 2.74 14.00 -3.08
N LYS A 294 3.28 15.19 -3.41
CA LYS A 294 4.36 15.32 -4.40
C LYS A 294 5.64 14.60 -3.95
N GLN A 295 6.01 14.69 -2.67
CA GLN A 295 7.14 13.93 -2.13
C GLN A 295 6.92 12.42 -2.24
N ARG A 296 5.69 11.98 -1.96
CA ARG A 296 5.29 10.58 -2.10
C ARG A 296 5.40 10.09 -3.54
N ASP A 297 4.92 10.87 -4.51
CA ASP A 297 5.02 10.55 -5.93
C ASP A 297 6.48 10.47 -6.40
N ARG A 298 7.38 11.33 -5.89
CA ARG A 298 8.82 11.24 -6.17
C ARG A 298 9.43 9.92 -5.69
N ILE A 299 9.00 9.39 -4.54
CA ILE A 299 9.45 8.07 -4.06
C ILE A 299 8.99 6.98 -5.04
N ALA A 300 7.75 7.05 -5.53
CA ALA A 300 7.24 6.07 -6.48
C ALA A 300 7.98 6.12 -7.83
N ILE A 301 8.17 7.32 -8.37
CA ILE A 301 8.88 7.55 -9.64
C ILE A 301 10.33 7.09 -9.54
N ALA A 302 11.02 7.38 -8.43
CA ALA A 302 12.41 6.96 -8.23
C ALA A 302 12.57 5.45 -8.01
N ASN A 303 11.46 4.71 -7.80
CA ASN A 303 11.50 3.29 -7.48
C ASN A 303 10.38 2.51 -8.21
N PRO A 304 10.33 2.51 -9.55
CA PRO A 304 9.21 1.98 -10.32
C PRO A 304 8.98 0.47 -10.12
N ASN A 305 10.02 -0.26 -9.69
CA ASN A 305 9.96 -1.70 -9.48
C ASN A 305 9.39 -2.11 -8.10
N LEU A 306 9.06 -1.14 -7.23
CA LEU A 306 8.50 -1.44 -5.91
C LEU A 306 6.97 -1.59 -5.98
N PRO A 307 6.41 -2.55 -5.23
CA PRO A 307 4.97 -2.80 -5.21
C PRO A 307 4.29 -1.76 -4.31
N PHE A 308 4.15 -0.53 -4.78
CA PHE A 308 3.36 0.48 -4.08
C PHE A 308 1.87 0.10 -4.18
N PRO A 309 1.22 -0.27 -3.06
CA PRO A 309 -0.21 -0.53 -3.11
C PRO A 309 -0.91 0.81 -3.36
N ILE A 310 -1.71 0.85 -4.42
CA ILE A 310 -2.54 1.99 -4.77
C ILE A 310 -3.97 1.47 -4.90
N SER A 311 -4.91 2.12 -4.22
CA SER A 311 -6.33 1.82 -4.31
C SER A 311 -7.08 2.94 -5.01
N GLU A 312 -8.25 2.63 -5.55
CA GLU A 312 -9.15 3.64 -6.13
C GLU A 312 -9.42 4.80 -5.16
N SER A 313 -9.78 4.49 -3.91
CA SER A 313 -10.07 5.49 -2.88
C SER A 313 -8.86 6.41 -2.63
N GLU A 314 -7.65 5.85 -2.66
CA GLU A 314 -6.44 6.65 -2.49
C GLU A 314 -6.22 7.64 -3.64
N ILE A 315 -6.40 7.19 -4.89
CA ILE A 315 -6.27 8.05 -6.07
C ILE A 315 -7.28 9.20 -5.99
N ARG A 316 -8.54 8.89 -5.70
CA ARG A 316 -9.63 9.88 -5.59
C ARG A 316 -9.41 10.88 -4.45
N ASN A 317 -8.98 10.42 -3.29
CA ASN A 317 -8.61 11.30 -2.17
C ASN A 317 -7.47 12.25 -2.57
N THR A 318 -6.49 11.74 -3.32
CA THR A 318 -5.37 12.54 -3.82
C THR A 318 -5.82 13.61 -4.83
N ILE A 319 -6.76 13.28 -5.74
CA ILE A 319 -7.40 14.24 -6.65
C ILE A 319 -8.04 15.38 -5.84
N SER A 320 -8.87 15.04 -4.85
CA SER A 320 -9.56 16.02 -4.00
C SER A 320 -8.58 16.93 -3.24
N MET A 321 -7.48 16.37 -2.72
CA MET A 321 -6.43 17.15 -2.04
C MET A 321 -5.73 18.11 -3.00
N PHE A 322 -5.45 17.68 -4.23
CA PHE A 322 -4.85 18.56 -5.23
C PHE A 322 -5.80 19.68 -5.67
N ILE A 323 -7.09 19.38 -5.87
CA ILE A 323 -8.13 20.38 -6.15
C ILE A 323 -8.17 21.44 -5.05
N ALA A 324 -8.26 21.04 -3.77
CA ALA A 324 -8.32 21.99 -2.65
C ALA A 324 -7.05 22.85 -2.52
N SER A 325 -5.90 22.33 -2.97
CA SER A 325 -4.63 23.07 -3.05
C SER A 325 -4.44 23.88 -4.33
N LYS A 326 -5.46 23.93 -5.20
CA LYS A 326 -5.44 24.59 -6.52
C LYS A 326 -4.34 24.05 -7.47
N GLN A 327 -3.98 22.78 -7.34
CA GLN A 327 -2.98 22.10 -8.18
C GLN A 327 -3.64 21.22 -9.24
N TYR A 328 -4.41 21.83 -10.13
CA TYR A 328 -5.28 21.14 -11.07
C TYR A 328 -4.53 20.23 -12.06
N ASP A 329 -3.35 20.62 -12.54
CA ASP A 329 -2.53 19.77 -13.40
C ASP A 329 -2.10 18.47 -12.70
N ALA A 330 -1.80 18.55 -11.40
CA ALA A 330 -1.48 17.36 -10.59
C ALA A 330 -2.73 16.49 -10.36
N ALA A 331 -3.89 17.11 -10.18
CA ALA A 331 -5.17 16.41 -10.10
C ALA A 331 -5.49 15.67 -11.41
N LEU A 332 -5.26 16.29 -12.58
CA LEU A 332 -5.47 15.65 -13.89
C LEU A 332 -4.55 14.44 -14.10
N LYS A 333 -3.28 14.53 -13.71
CA LYS A 333 -2.36 13.37 -13.75
C LYS A 333 -2.85 12.21 -12.87
N LYS A 334 -3.46 12.51 -11.73
CA LYS A 334 -4.06 11.48 -10.86
C LYS A 334 -5.37 10.93 -11.43
N TRP A 335 -6.14 11.74 -12.14
CA TRP A 335 -7.30 11.28 -12.90
C TRP A 335 -6.91 10.34 -14.04
N GLU A 336 -5.83 10.61 -14.77
CA GLU A 336 -5.28 9.68 -15.78
C GLU A 336 -4.87 8.34 -15.12
N GLN A 337 -4.25 8.41 -13.94
CA GLN A 337 -3.93 7.24 -13.13
C GLN A 337 -5.19 6.46 -12.70
N LEU A 338 -6.30 7.14 -12.41
CA LEU A 338 -7.58 6.51 -12.08
C LEU A 338 -8.16 5.74 -13.27
N ILE A 339 -8.12 6.32 -14.48
CA ILE A 339 -8.56 5.62 -15.69
C ILE A 339 -7.70 4.38 -15.94
N ALA A 340 -6.37 4.52 -15.85
CA ALA A 340 -5.46 3.39 -16.02
C ALA A 340 -5.73 2.29 -14.97
N PHE A 341 -6.07 2.68 -13.74
CA PHE A 341 -6.45 1.75 -12.68
C PHE A 341 -7.73 0.97 -13.05
N TYR A 342 -8.79 1.63 -13.50
CA TYR A 342 -10.04 0.95 -13.88
C TYR A 342 -9.85 0.02 -15.08
N LYS A 343 -9.14 0.47 -16.12
CA LYS A 343 -8.84 -0.37 -17.29
C LYS A 343 -8.04 -1.62 -16.92
N LYS A 344 -7.03 -1.46 -16.06
CA LYS A 344 -6.20 -2.58 -15.59
C LYS A 344 -6.99 -3.64 -14.82
N HIS A 345 -8.07 -3.25 -14.13
CA HIS A 345 -8.91 -4.17 -13.34
C HIS A 345 -10.23 -4.49 -14.05
N GLU A 346 -10.36 -4.20 -15.35
CA GLU A 346 -11.56 -4.49 -16.14
C GLU A 346 -12.85 -3.87 -15.57
N GLN A 347 -12.73 -2.68 -14.97
CA GLN A 347 -13.83 -1.91 -14.37
C GLN A 347 -14.30 -0.78 -15.30
N GLU A 348 -14.61 -1.09 -16.55
CA GLU A 348 -15.00 -0.08 -17.55
C GLU A 348 -16.32 0.61 -17.21
N ASP A 349 -17.20 -0.05 -16.46
CA ASP A 349 -18.43 0.50 -15.90
C ASP A 349 -18.18 1.70 -14.96
N ARG A 350 -16.96 1.82 -14.42
CA ARG A 350 -16.54 2.93 -13.54
C ARG A 350 -15.93 4.11 -14.29
N LEU A 351 -15.79 4.06 -15.61
CA LEU A 351 -15.28 5.20 -16.38
C LEU A 351 -16.21 6.43 -16.29
N ASP A 352 -17.51 6.22 -16.16
CA ASP A 352 -18.49 7.30 -15.91
C ASP A 352 -18.19 8.01 -14.58
N PHE A 353 -17.76 7.25 -13.57
CA PHE A 353 -17.37 7.81 -12.29
C PHE A 353 -16.03 8.58 -12.38
N ALA A 354 -15.08 8.11 -13.20
CA ALA A 354 -13.89 8.90 -13.52
C ALA A 354 -14.25 10.21 -14.24
N LEU A 355 -15.28 10.23 -15.09
CA LEU A 355 -15.75 11.45 -15.74
C LEU A 355 -16.26 12.48 -14.72
N VAL A 356 -16.99 12.06 -13.68
CA VAL A 356 -17.40 12.91 -12.55
C VAL A 356 -16.19 13.57 -11.88
N GLU A 357 -15.13 12.80 -11.61
CA GLU A 357 -13.91 13.34 -11.00
C GLU A 357 -13.22 14.38 -11.91
N LYS A 358 -13.22 14.16 -13.24
CA LYS A 358 -12.72 15.16 -14.20
C LYS A 358 -13.53 16.45 -14.15
N VAL A 359 -14.86 16.34 -14.10
CA VAL A 359 -15.74 17.50 -14.00
C VAL A 359 -15.44 18.31 -12.74
N ASN A 360 -15.25 17.66 -11.59
CA ASN A 360 -14.87 18.35 -10.36
C ASN A 360 -13.56 19.14 -10.54
N ILE A 361 -12.54 18.57 -11.20
CA ILE A 361 -11.28 19.28 -11.47
C ILE A 361 -11.53 20.56 -12.27
N PHE A 362 -12.25 20.46 -13.38
CA PHE A 362 -12.56 21.61 -14.24
C PHE A 362 -13.46 22.63 -13.53
N PHE A 363 -14.41 22.15 -12.75
CA PHE A 363 -15.33 23.00 -12.00
C PHE A 363 -14.59 23.92 -11.04
N PHE A 364 -13.67 23.36 -10.26
CA PHE A 364 -12.86 24.14 -9.32
C PHE A 364 -11.71 24.91 -9.98
N GLN A 365 -11.35 24.60 -11.23
CA GLN A 365 -10.31 25.32 -11.97
C GLN A 365 -10.84 26.66 -12.54
N TYR A 366 -12.15 26.77 -12.77
CA TYR A 366 -12.79 27.97 -13.28
C TYR A 366 -12.45 29.22 -12.43
N PRO A 367 -12.17 30.40 -13.04
CA PRO A 367 -12.32 30.74 -14.47
C PRO A 367 -11.15 30.32 -15.37
N LYS A 368 -10.14 29.64 -14.83
CA LYS A 368 -8.95 29.23 -15.59
C LYS A 368 -9.25 27.96 -16.41
N GLY A 369 -9.99 28.07 -17.50
CA GLY A 369 -10.31 26.94 -18.37
C GLY A 369 -10.72 27.38 -19.76
N ARG A 370 -10.53 26.51 -20.76
CA ARG A 370 -10.98 26.80 -22.13
C ARG A 370 -12.47 26.51 -22.21
N LEU A 371 -13.28 27.48 -22.68
CA LEU A 371 -14.72 27.33 -22.88
C LEU A 371 -15.06 26.04 -23.67
N LYS A 372 -14.28 25.76 -24.72
CA LYS A 372 -14.41 24.55 -25.54
C LYS A 372 -14.30 23.25 -24.71
N ALA A 373 -13.40 23.19 -23.74
CA ALA A 373 -13.23 22.00 -22.91
C ALA A 373 -14.43 21.76 -21.98
N HIS A 374 -15.06 22.83 -21.47
CA HIS A 374 -16.30 22.71 -20.70
C HIS A 374 -17.48 22.24 -21.58
N GLN A 375 -17.56 22.71 -22.83
CA GLN A 375 -18.58 22.26 -23.79
C GLN A 375 -18.39 20.78 -24.15
N GLU A 376 -17.16 20.34 -24.40
CA GLU A 376 -16.82 18.93 -24.66
C GLU A 376 -17.16 18.04 -23.46
N LEU A 377 -16.89 18.50 -22.23
CA LEU A 377 -17.28 17.78 -21.02
C LEU A 377 -18.79 17.68 -20.87
N LEU A 378 -19.54 18.75 -21.15
CA LEU A 378 -21.00 18.71 -21.12
C LEU A 378 -21.55 17.70 -22.12
N ALA A 379 -21.05 17.69 -23.36
CA ALA A 379 -21.45 16.73 -24.38
C ALA A 379 -21.14 15.28 -23.96
N GLN A 380 -19.97 15.03 -23.35
CA GLN A 380 -19.64 13.71 -22.81
C GLN A 380 -20.62 13.26 -21.72
N LEU A 381 -20.99 14.17 -20.80
CA LEU A 381 -21.97 13.88 -19.74
C LEU A 381 -23.37 13.62 -20.30
N GLU A 382 -23.78 14.36 -21.33
CA GLU A 382 -25.09 14.22 -21.99
C GLU A 382 -25.20 12.89 -22.77
N ALA A 383 -24.08 12.35 -23.23
CA ALA A 383 -24.02 11.05 -23.91
C ALA A 383 -24.04 9.83 -22.98
N VAL A 384 -23.93 10.01 -21.66
CA VAL A 384 -23.98 8.90 -20.69
C VAL A 384 -25.39 8.32 -20.61
N ASP A 385 -25.50 6.99 -20.71
CA ASP A 385 -26.75 6.25 -20.60
C ASP A 385 -27.43 6.54 -19.24
N PRO A 386 -28.70 6.98 -19.22
CA PRO A 386 -29.44 7.29 -18.00
C PRO A 386 -29.61 6.09 -17.05
N ASN A 387 -29.45 4.85 -17.53
CA ASN A 387 -29.58 3.63 -16.72
C ASN A 387 -28.29 3.25 -15.96
N LYS A 388 -27.23 4.07 -16.03
CA LYS A 388 -25.96 3.82 -15.37
C LYS A 388 -26.05 4.01 -13.84
N PRO A 389 -25.29 3.22 -13.04
CA PRO A 389 -25.36 3.22 -11.57
C PRO A 389 -24.93 4.54 -10.90
N TYR A 390 -24.35 5.49 -11.64
CA TYR A 390 -23.86 6.78 -11.12
C TYR A 390 -24.57 7.99 -11.72
N ILE A 391 -25.75 7.80 -12.34
CA ILE A 391 -26.45 8.85 -13.08
C ILE A 391 -26.72 10.12 -12.24
N HIS A 392 -27.05 9.98 -10.96
CA HIS A 392 -27.25 11.13 -10.06
C HIS A 392 -25.99 12.01 -9.91
N LEU A 393 -24.81 11.40 -9.83
CA LEU A 393 -23.54 12.13 -9.78
C LEU A 393 -23.20 12.78 -11.12
N ILE A 394 -23.56 12.13 -12.23
CA ILE A 394 -23.45 12.68 -13.58
C ILE A 394 -24.38 13.89 -13.74
N ASN A 395 -25.62 13.83 -13.24
CA ASN A 395 -26.57 14.95 -13.27
C ASN A 395 -26.05 16.15 -12.47
N VAL A 396 -25.54 15.92 -11.27
CA VAL A 396 -24.87 16.97 -10.48
C VAL A 396 -23.64 17.54 -11.22
N SER A 397 -22.88 16.69 -11.92
CA SER A 397 -21.76 17.13 -12.76
C SER A 397 -22.23 17.99 -13.95
N LYS A 398 -23.37 17.68 -14.57
CA LYS A 398 -23.99 18.52 -15.61
C LYS A 398 -24.36 19.89 -15.05
N ILE A 399 -24.92 19.93 -13.82
CA ILE A 399 -25.23 21.19 -13.12
C ILE A 399 -23.97 22.05 -12.96
N TRP A 400 -22.86 21.47 -12.49
CA TRP A 400 -21.58 22.18 -12.35
C TRP A 400 -21.08 22.80 -13.66
N ILE A 401 -21.10 22.05 -14.76
CA ILE A 401 -20.64 22.55 -16.05
C ILE A 401 -21.62 23.58 -16.62
N LYS A 402 -22.93 23.38 -16.49
CA LYS A 402 -23.94 24.35 -16.95
C LYS A 402 -23.82 25.69 -16.22
N LEU A 403 -23.56 25.69 -14.90
CA LEU A 403 -23.28 26.93 -14.15
C LEU A 403 -22.08 27.68 -14.71
N ILE A 404 -20.98 26.97 -14.99
CA ILE A 404 -19.77 27.55 -15.57
C ILE A 404 -20.01 28.14 -16.97
N LEU A 405 -20.90 27.51 -17.74
CA LEU A 405 -21.27 27.94 -19.07
C LEU A 405 -22.37 29.02 -19.06
N GLY A 406 -22.93 29.37 -17.90
CA GLY A 406 -24.03 30.33 -17.78
C GLY A 406 -25.31 29.82 -18.43
N LYS A 407 -25.49 28.50 -18.51
CA LYS A 407 -26.72 27.89 -19.00
C LYS A 407 -27.76 27.87 -17.89
N GLU A 408 -28.99 28.22 -18.23
CA GLU A 408 -30.11 28.12 -17.30
C GLU A 408 -30.38 26.65 -16.96
N LEU A 409 -30.54 26.38 -15.66
CA LEU A 409 -30.96 25.11 -15.11
C LEU A 409 -32.45 25.16 -14.84
N THR A 410 -33.16 24.10 -15.21
CA THR A 410 -34.57 23.94 -14.86
C THR A 410 -34.72 23.60 -13.36
N ARG A 411 -35.91 23.87 -12.81
CA ARG A 411 -36.23 23.43 -11.44
C ARG A 411 -36.11 21.91 -11.31
N HIS A 412 -36.56 21.17 -12.31
CA HIS A 412 -36.52 19.72 -12.31
C HIS A 412 -35.09 19.18 -12.17
N GLU A 413 -34.16 19.68 -12.99
CA GLU A 413 -32.75 19.25 -12.95
C GLU A 413 -32.10 19.41 -11.58
N ILE A 414 -32.37 20.51 -10.88
CA ILE A 414 -31.76 20.78 -9.57
C ILE A 414 -32.46 20.00 -8.45
N PHE A 415 -33.80 20.05 -8.41
CA PHE A 415 -34.54 19.51 -7.28
C PHE A 415 -34.68 17.98 -7.31
N GLN A 416 -34.47 17.33 -8.47
CA GLN A 416 -34.32 15.88 -8.52
C GLN A 416 -33.09 15.38 -7.74
N GLU A 417 -32.04 16.20 -7.64
CA GLU A 417 -30.78 15.82 -7.00
C GLU A 417 -30.64 16.36 -5.58
N THR A 418 -31.77 16.73 -4.94
CA THR A 418 -31.80 17.39 -3.62
C THR A 418 -31.03 16.61 -2.54
N GLU A 419 -31.08 15.28 -2.55
CA GLU A 419 -30.35 14.46 -1.58
C GLU A 419 -28.83 14.53 -1.75
N LEU A 420 -28.33 14.62 -2.99
CA LEU A 420 -26.90 14.86 -3.24
C LEU A 420 -26.49 16.27 -2.83
N PHE A 421 -27.33 17.28 -3.09
CA PHE A 421 -27.08 18.64 -2.58
C PHE A 421 -26.99 18.66 -1.05
N LYS A 422 -27.92 18.00 -0.34
CA LYS A 422 -27.86 17.85 1.12
C LYS A 422 -26.58 17.14 1.56
N TYR A 423 -26.16 16.08 0.86
CA TYR A 423 -24.92 15.36 1.14
C TYR A 423 -23.68 16.27 1.02
N TYR A 424 -23.61 17.11 -0.02
CA TYR A 424 -22.55 18.12 -0.15
C TYR A 424 -22.71 19.30 0.81
N GLY A 425 -23.83 19.38 1.54
CA GLY A 425 -24.20 20.52 2.37
C GLY A 425 -24.52 21.77 1.54
N LEU A 426 -24.95 21.63 0.29
CA LEU A 426 -25.23 22.74 -0.61
C LEU A 426 -26.72 23.05 -0.64
N ASP A 427 -27.04 24.32 -0.90
CA ASP A 427 -28.41 24.80 -1.01
C ASP A 427 -28.84 24.74 -2.49
N ALA A 428 -29.79 23.85 -2.78
CA ALA A 428 -30.34 23.66 -4.12
C ALA A 428 -31.06 24.92 -4.63
N VAL A 429 -31.78 25.64 -3.76
CA VAL A 429 -32.50 26.88 -4.12
C VAL A 429 -31.50 27.97 -4.48
N LEU A 430 -30.44 28.11 -3.68
CA LEU A 430 -29.38 29.08 -3.96
C LEU A 430 -28.66 28.75 -5.29
N THR A 431 -28.40 27.47 -5.55
CA THR A 431 -27.79 27.00 -6.81
C THR A 431 -28.68 27.32 -8.01
N TYR A 432 -29.99 27.12 -7.90
CA TYR A 432 -30.96 27.49 -8.94
C TYR A 432 -30.98 29.00 -9.19
N ARG A 433 -31.02 29.81 -8.13
CA ARG A 433 -30.95 31.27 -8.24
C ARG A 433 -29.66 31.74 -8.90
N LEU A 434 -28.52 31.13 -8.56
CA LEU A 434 -27.24 31.43 -9.19
C LEU A 434 -27.29 31.13 -10.69
N SER A 435 -27.79 29.96 -11.08
CA SER A 435 -27.94 29.61 -12.49
C SER A 435 -28.77 30.63 -13.25
N LYS A 436 -29.96 30.97 -12.75
CA LYS A 436 -30.86 31.96 -13.38
C LYS A 436 -30.22 33.35 -13.47
N ALA A 437 -29.48 33.75 -12.45
CA ALA A 437 -28.80 35.04 -12.43
C ALA A 437 -27.64 35.08 -13.44
N THR A 438 -26.86 33.99 -13.55
CA THR A 438 -25.77 33.87 -14.53
C THR A 438 -26.29 33.82 -15.97
N SER A 439 -27.37 33.08 -16.25
CA SER A 439 -27.92 32.94 -17.61
C SER A 439 -28.54 34.23 -18.12
N ASN A 440 -29.20 35.00 -17.24
CA ASN A 440 -29.81 36.28 -17.58
C ASN A 440 -28.85 37.46 -17.44
N ASN A 441 -27.59 37.22 -17.05
CA ASN A 441 -26.60 38.25 -16.77
C ASN A 441 -27.09 39.32 -15.75
N ASN A 442 -27.89 38.90 -14.76
CA ASN A 442 -28.54 39.80 -13.80
C ASN A 442 -27.56 40.19 -12.67
N LYS A 443 -26.85 41.30 -12.85
CA LYS A 443 -25.83 41.78 -11.92
C LYS A 443 -26.35 42.04 -10.49
N LYS A 444 -27.60 42.50 -10.34
CA LYS A 444 -28.19 42.80 -9.03
C LYS A 444 -28.43 41.52 -8.22
N ASP A 445 -28.97 40.49 -8.87
CA ASP A 445 -29.18 39.19 -8.24
C ASP A 445 -27.85 38.51 -7.91
N LEU A 446 -26.87 38.57 -8.82
CA LEU A 446 -25.53 38.03 -8.58
C LEU A 446 -24.86 38.67 -7.35
N GLN A 447 -24.92 40.01 -7.21
CA GLN A 447 -24.39 40.70 -6.02
C GLN A 447 -25.09 40.26 -4.73
N THR A 448 -26.40 40.04 -4.78
CA THR A 448 -27.19 39.57 -3.62
C THR A 448 -26.79 38.15 -3.24
N ILE A 449 -26.68 37.25 -4.24
CA ILE A 449 -26.24 35.86 -4.05
C ILE A 449 -24.82 35.78 -3.49
N VAL A 450 -23.89 36.62 -3.96
CA VAL A 450 -22.52 36.68 -3.43
C VAL A 450 -22.52 37.04 -1.94
N LYS A 451 -23.34 38.02 -1.51
CA LYS A 451 -23.49 38.38 -0.08
C LYS A 451 -24.04 37.20 0.73
N GLU A 452 -25.06 36.51 0.24
CA GLU A 452 -25.62 35.32 0.88
C GLU A 452 -24.58 34.19 1.02
N LEU A 453 -23.77 33.95 -0.02
CA LEU A 453 -22.71 32.94 0.00
C LEU A 453 -21.61 33.26 1.02
N TYR A 454 -21.22 34.53 1.17
CA TYR A 454 -20.27 34.93 2.22
C TYR A 454 -20.84 34.67 3.63
N MET A 455 -22.09 35.05 3.88
CA MET A 455 -22.76 34.76 5.16
C MET A 455 -22.84 33.25 5.44
N LEU A 456 -23.06 32.43 4.40
CA LEU A 456 -23.05 30.98 4.54
C LEU A 456 -21.63 30.47 4.86
N ILE A 457 -20.57 30.99 4.26
CA ILE A 457 -19.21 30.54 4.56
C ILE A 457 -18.83 30.81 6.02
N ASP A 458 -19.16 31.99 6.54
CA ASP A 458 -18.80 32.40 7.91
C ASP A 458 -19.45 31.51 8.98
N ASN A 459 -20.61 30.93 8.67
CA ASN A 459 -21.39 30.10 9.59
C ASN A 459 -21.10 28.59 9.48
N LYS A 460 -20.14 28.14 8.65
CA LYS A 460 -19.92 26.70 8.38
C LYS A 460 -18.59 26.17 8.91
N SER A 461 -18.64 24.93 9.40
CA SER A 461 -17.48 24.21 9.96
C SER A 461 -16.87 23.17 9.00
N ASN A 462 -17.59 22.79 7.94
CA ASN A 462 -17.20 21.79 6.95
C ASN A 462 -16.34 22.39 5.83
N SER A 463 -15.11 21.91 5.67
CA SER A 463 -14.15 22.40 4.68
C SER A 463 -14.57 22.16 3.22
N LEU A 464 -15.34 21.11 2.94
CA LEU A 464 -15.78 20.80 1.57
C LEU A 464 -16.88 21.76 1.12
N GLN A 465 -17.88 22.00 1.97
CA GLN A 465 -18.96 22.94 1.72
C GLN A 465 -18.43 24.36 1.46
N VAL A 466 -17.47 24.79 2.29
CA VAL A 466 -16.80 26.09 2.10
C VAL A 466 -16.09 26.15 0.74
N LEU A 467 -15.51 25.06 0.25
CA LEU A 467 -14.84 25.02 -1.06
C LEU A 467 -15.83 25.25 -2.20
N TYR A 468 -16.99 24.57 -2.18
CA TYR A 468 -18.04 24.75 -3.19
C TYR A 468 -18.65 26.16 -3.18
N TYR A 469 -19.00 26.70 -2.01
CA TYR A 469 -19.53 28.07 -1.95
C TYR A 469 -18.51 29.12 -2.41
N LYS A 470 -17.22 28.94 -2.10
CA LYS A 470 -16.16 29.78 -2.68
C LYS A 470 -16.14 29.68 -4.19
N GLN A 471 -16.33 28.49 -4.75
CA GLN A 471 -16.41 28.33 -6.21
C GLN A 471 -17.65 29.00 -6.80
N PHE A 472 -18.81 28.94 -6.12
CA PHE A 472 -20.01 29.68 -6.54
C PHE A 472 -19.80 31.19 -6.54
N ILE A 473 -19.06 31.73 -5.56
CA ILE A 473 -18.66 33.14 -5.54
C ILE A 473 -17.76 33.47 -6.74
N GLU A 474 -16.77 32.63 -7.04
CA GLU A 474 -15.89 32.83 -8.21
C GLU A 474 -16.68 32.82 -9.53
N ILE A 475 -17.67 31.93 -9.66
CA ILE A 475 -18.59 31.90 -10.80
C ILE A 475 -19.43 33.18 -10.83
N ALA A 476 -20.09 33.58 -9.74
CA ALA A 476 -20.88 34.81 -9.75
C ALA A 476 -20.04 36.05 -10.11
N ASN A 477 -18.81 36.13 -9.58
CA ASN A 477 -17.89 37.24 -9.85
C ASN A 477 -17.40 37.29 -11.29
N SER A 478 -17.25 36.15 -11.98
CA SER A 478 -16.84 36.16 -13.39
C SER A 478 -17.91 36.71 -14.32
N TYR A 479 -19.20 36.55 -13.98
CA TYR A 479 -20.34 37.14 -14.70
C TYR A 479 -20.64 38.59 -14.29
N LEU A 480 -20.07 39.07 -13.17
CA LEU A 480 -20.17 40.47 -12.77
C LEU A 480 -19.20 41.39 -13.52
N ARG A 481 -18.02 40.86 -13.86
CA ARG A 481 -16.99 41.52 -14.69
C ARG A 481 -17.50 41.64 -16.12
#